data_AF-A0A953WGW7-F1
#
_entry.id   AF-A0A953WGW7-F1
#
_cell.length_a   1.000
_cell.length_b   1.000
_cell.length_c   1.000
_cell.angle_alpha   90.00
_cell.angle_beta   90.00
_cell.angle_gamma   90.00
#
_symmetry.space_group_name_H-M   'P 1'
#
loop_
_entity.id
_entity.type
_entity.pdbx_description
1 polymer ?
#
loop_
_entity_poly.entity_id
_entity_poly.type
_entity_poly.pdbx_seq_one_letter_code
_entity_poly.pdbx_strand_id
1 'polypeptide(L)'
;MSILKIGIPQYDYAWKLSRSRWAWEFLRRNPDFLEDAARHGSEELSVREACRSITIIRPRTDQCDAERWGLAFFPDPFLNGFDANVFWSAGIYPRQVQVQVGPCAPGEVCDIYEKTTSVCRIFHLTDTSGRELLLLKGNGCVVQVRCTGMSLLAMEPVKMRFLIEGGESLEEKYLILKEAHRIYGDGSIQEPVNWSRGALILRNALVAYDCHAAGLSLRDTAAVIYGKDRADEAWAGPSRSMKDEMRRARDRGIELVGGGYRDLLVQSPKISQAA
;
A
#
# COMPACT_ATOMS: atom_id res chain seq x y z
N MET A 1 27.26 4.57 1.72
CA MET A 1 26.08 4.71 2.62
C MET A 1 26.41 3.92 3.88
N SER A 2 26.62 4.60 5.02
CA SER A 2 27.20 4.00 6.24
C SER A 2 26.20 3.08 6.98
N ILE A 3 26.74 2.02 7.60
CA ILE A 3 26.09 0.95 8.40
C ILE A 3 25.14 1.48 9.51
N LEU A 4 25.23 2.76 9.86
CA LEU A 4 24.51 3.42 10.97
C LEU A 4 23.02 3.75 10.74
N LYS A 5 22.42 3.40 9.58
CA LYS A 5 21.04 3.83 9.23
C LYS A 5 20.01 2.70 9.09
N ILE A 6 20.34 1.45 9.42
CA ILE A 6 19.36 0.35 9.36
C ILE A 6 19.06 -0.17 10.76
N GLY A 7 17.92 0.23 11.32
CA GLY A 7 17.41 -0.25 12.61
C GLY A 7 15.92 -0.55 12.54
N ILE A 8 15.44 -1.48 13.38
CA ILE A 8 14.02 -1.87 13.40
C ILE A 8 13.03 -0.70 13.57
N PRO A 9 13.31 0.36 14.36
CA PRO A 9 12.37 1.46 14.54
C PRO A 9 11.94 2.15 13.25
N GLN A 10 12.79 2.18 12.22
CA GLN A 10 12.44 2.79 10.93
C GLN A 10 11.42 1.96 10.13
N TYR A 11 11.17 0.71 10.52
CA TYR A 11 10.17 -0.19 9.92
C TYR A 11 8.91 -0.30 10.78
N ASP A 12 8.90 0.27 11.99
CA ASP A 12 7.77 0.12 12.92
C ASP A 12 6.48 0.65 12.34
N TYR A 13 6.52 1.71 11.50
CA TYR A 13 5.33 2.21 10.80
C TYR A 13 4.62 1.11 9.99
N ALA A 14 5.35 0.12 9.47
CA ALA A 14 4.83 -0.80 8.49
C ALA A 14 3.82 -1.84 9.07
N TRP A 15 3.65 -1.89 10.39
CA TRP A 15 2.77 -2.85 11.07
C TRP A 15 1.30 -2.74 10.68
N LYS A 16 0.86 -1.54 10.28
CA LYS A 16 -0.52 -1.24 9.83
C LYS A 16 -0.70 -1.30 8.32
N LEU A 17 0.35 -1.56 7.54
CA LEU A 17 0.23 -1.58 6.08
C LEU A 17 -0.67 -2.72 5.62
N SER A 18 -1.63 -2.37 4.76
CA SER A 18 -2.35 -3.36 3.97
C SER A 18 -1.41 -4.00 2.94
N ARG A 19 -1.83 -5.10 2.31
CA ARG A 19 -1.00 -5.79 1.33
C ARG A 19 -0.62 -4.95 0.13
N SER A 20 -1.53 -4.10 -0.36
CA SER A 20 -1.24 -3.20 -1.47
C SER A 20 -0.21 -2.13 -1.10
N ARG A 21 -0.09 -1.80 0.19
CA ARG A 21 0.94 -0.87 0.69
C ARG A 21 2.26 -1.57 1.00
N TRP A 22 2.25 -2.84 1.41
CA TRP A 22 3.45 -3.68 1.39
C TRP A 22 4.00 -3.87 -0.01
N ALA A 23 3.13 -4.09 -1.00
CA ALA A 23 3.53 -4.21 -2.39
C ALA A 23 4.32 -2.98 -2.86
N TRP A 24 3.90 -1.79 -2.44
CA TRP A 24 4.61 -0.54 -2.70
C TRP A 24 5.99 -0.50 -2.02
N GLU A 25 6.10 -0.90 -0.75
CA GLU A 25 7.39 -0.90 -0.05
C GLU A 25 8.44 -1.77 -0.75
N PHE A 26 8.04 -2.88 -1.35
CA PHE A 26 8.95 -3.71 -2.14
C PHE A 26 9.22 -3.10 -3.53
N LEU A 27 8.18 -2.63 -4.23
CA LEU A 27 8.34 -2.02 -5.56
C LEU A 27 9.27 -0.80 -5.53
N ARG A 28 9.10 0.11 -4.57
CA ARG A 28 9.89 1.35 -4.48
C ARG A 28 11.38 1.14 -4.20
N ARG A 29 11.81 -0.10 -3.96
CA ARG A 29 13.20 -0.52 -3.79
C ARG A 29 13.79 -1.21 -5.00
N ASN A 30 12.98 -1.50 -6.02
CA ASN A 30 13.45 -2.15 -7.23
C ASN A 30 14.32 -1.16 -8.03
N PRO A 31 15.57 -1.52 -8.38
CA PRO A 31 16.49 -0.61 -9.08
C PRO A 31 15.99 -0.26 -10.49
N ASP A 32 15.41 -1.21 -11.22
CA ASP A 32 14.87 -0.97 -12.56
C ASP A 32 13.65 -0.05 -12.49
N PHE A 33 12.79 -0.22 -11.48
CA PHE A 33 11.68 0.70 -11.21
C PHE A 33 12.16 2.11 -10.90
N LEU A 34 13.22 2.24 -10.09
CA LEU A 34 13.79 3.55 -9.76
C LEU A 34 14.41 4.23 -10.98
N GLU A 35 15.05 3.47 -11.86
CA GLU A 35 15.59 3.98 -13.12
C GLU A 35 14.48 4.46 -14.05
N ASP A 36 13.42 3.67 -14.22
CA ASP A 36 12.26 4.07 -15.02
C ASP A 36 11.58 5.31 -14.41
N ALA A 37 11.29 5.30 -13.10
CA ALA A 37 10.65 6.42 -12.42
C ALA A 37 11.46 7.73 -12.53
N ALA A 38 12.79 7.66 -12.53
CA ALA A 38 13.67 8.83 -12.67
C ALA A 38 13.59 9.49 -14.06
N ARG A 39 13.09 8.79 -15.08
CA ARG A 39 12.87 9.35 -16.43
C ARG A 39 11.57 10.16 -16.54
N HIS A 40 10.68 10.05 -15.55
CA HIS A 40 9.38 10.72 -15.52
C HIS A 40 9.37 11.91 -14.57
N GLY A 41 8.69 12.98 -14.98
CA GLY A 41 8.63 14.24 -14.23
C GLY A 41 7.25 14.56 -13.67
N SER A 42 7.18 15.47 -12.69
CA SER A 42 5.92 15.97 -12.13
C SER A 42 5.03 16.66 -13.16
N GLU A 43 5.61 17.18 -14.24
CA GLU A 43 4.89 17.88 -15.32
C GLU A 43 3.92 16.96 -16.08
N GLU A 44 4.14 15.64 -16.05
CA GLU A 44 3.24 14.66 -16.66
C GLU A 44 1.89 14.55 -15.93
N LEU A 45 1.80 15.12 -14.72
CA LEU A 45 0.60 15.10 -13.89
C LEU A 45 0.05 16.51 -13.69
N SER A 46 -1.26 16.65 -13.81
CA SER A 46 -2.00 17.79 -13.29
C SER A 46 -2.46 17.47 -11.87
N VAL A 47 -1.97 18.21 -10.89
CA VAL A 47 -2.38 18.10 -9.48
C VAL A 47 -3.06 19.40 -9.05
N ARG A 48 -4.28 19.31 -8.52
CA ARG A 48 -5.06 20.47 -8.06
C ARG A 48 -5.74 20.18 -6.73
N GLU A 49 -5.63 21.11 -5.80
CA GLU A 49 -6.41 21.07 -4.56
C GLU A 49 -7.84 21.54 -4.83
N ALA A 50 -8.80 20.79 -4.31
CA ALA A 50 -10.23 21.10 -4.30
C ALA A 50 -10.70 21.32 -2.85
N CYS A 51 -12.01 21.46 -2.64
CA CYS A 51 -12.56 21.65 -1.30
C CYS A 51 -12.39 20.39 -0.42
N ARG A 52 -12.49 20.56 0.91
CA ARG A 52 -12.54 19.47 1.90
C ARG A 52 -11.37 18.47 1.82
N SER A 53 -10.14 18.95 1.62
CA SER A 53 -8.91 18.12 1.58
C SER A 53 -8.88 17.07 0.47
N ILE A 54 -9.52 17.39 -0.66
CA ILE A 54 -9.52 16.57 -1.87
C ILE A 54 -8.44 17.10 -2.82
N THR A 55 -7.47 16.26 -3.15
CA THR A 55 -6.48 16.52 -4.20
C THR A 55 -6.89 15.78 -5.47
N ILE A 56 -7.11 16.50 -6.57
CA ILE A 56 -7.41 15.93 -7.88
C ILE A 56 -6.11 15.72 -8.65
N ILE A 57 -5.91 14.51 -9.17
CA ILE A 57 -4.75 14.07 -9.95
C ILE A 57 -5.24 13.63 -11.32
N ARG A 58 -4.60 14.13 -12.38
CA ARG A 58 -4.90 13.73 -13.76
C ARG A 58 -3.62 13.62 -14.58
N PRO A 59 -3.26 12.45 -15.10
CA PRO A 59 -2.19 12.32 -16.08
C PRO A 59 -2.50 13.15 -17.34
N ARG A 60 -1.48 13.85 -17.85
CA ARG A 60 -1.55 14.65 -19.08
C ARG A 60 -1.27 13.83 -20.34
N THR A 61 -0.61 12.70 -20.16
CA THR A 61 -0.19 11.74 -21.20
C THR A 61 -0.49 10.33 -20.73
N ASP A 62 -0.49 9.38 -21.66
CA ASP A 62 -0.58 7.97 -21.33
C ASP A 62 0.62 7.53 -20.48
N GLN A 63 0.37 6.65 -19.52
CA GLN A 63 1.33 6.25 -18.48
C GLN A 63 1.84 4.83 -18.72
N CYS A 64 2.14 4.49 -19.98
CA CYS A 64 2.47 3.12 -20.41
C CYS A 64 3.63 2.48 -19.63
N ASP A 65 4.64 3.25 -19.23
CA ASP A 65 5.77 2.72 -18.48
C ASP A 65 5.41 2.44 -17.02
N ALA A 66 4.57 3.27 -16.39
CA ALA A 66 4.02 3.00 -15.06
C ALA A 66 3.12 1.75 -15.08
N GLU A 67 2.37 1.53 -16.17
CA GLU A 67 1.49 0.35 -16.32
C GLU A 67 2.26 -0.97 -16.30
N ARG A 68 3.52 -1.01 -16.78
CA ARG A 68 4.38 -2.21 -16.70
C ARG A 68 4.62 -2.63 -15.25
N TRP A 69 4.73 -1.66 -14.36
CA TRP A 69 4.85 -1.84 -12.91
C TRP A 69 3.49 -2.04 -12.24
N GLY A 70 2.40 -1.90 -13.00
CA GLY A 70 1.03 -2.05 -12.54
C GLY A 70 0.46 -0.82 -11.87
N LEU A 71 1.08 0.34 -12.08
CA LEU A 71 0.70 1.62 -11.51
C LEU A 71 -0.08 2.44 -12.53
N ALA A 72 -0.94 3.33 -12.05
CA ALA A 72 -1.63 4.29 -12.93
C ALA A 72 -0.75 5.48 -13.36
N PHE A 73 0.30 5.76 -12.59
CA PHE A 73 1.38 6.73 -12.85
C PHE A 73 2.52 6.45 -11.87
N PHE A 74 3.70 7.05 -12.02
CA PHE A 74 4.82 6.90 -11.09
C PHE A 74 4.62 7.72 -9.80
N PRO A 75 4.41 7.11 -8.61
CA PRO A 75 4.39 7.81 -7.33
C PRO A 75 5.83 8.18 -6.92
N ASP A 76 5.98 9.18 -6.05
CA ASP A 76 7.28 9.51 -5.46
C ASP A 76 7.88 8.30 -4.71
N PRO A 77 9.00 7.72 -5.21
CA PRO A 77 9.60 6.51 -4.64
C PRO A 77 10.21 6.72 -3.25
N PHE A 78 10.44 7.97 -2.84
CA PHE A 78 10.98 8.30 -1.52
C PHE A 78 9.90 8.27 -0.43
N LEU A 79 8.62 8.27 -0.81
CA LEU A 79 7.50 8.20 0.13
C LEU A 79 7.14 6.75 0.47
N ASN A 80 6.77 6.53 1.74
CA ASN A 80 6.46 5.22 2.28
C ASN A 80 5.04 4.72 1.90
N GLY A 81 4.70 3.54 2.40
CA GLY A 81 3.43 2.85 2.30
C GLY A 81 2.22 3.57 2.91
N PHE A 82 2.34 4.75 3.49
CA PHE A 82 1.19 5.61 3.82
C PHE A 82 1.19 6.89 2.98
N ASP A 83 2.37 7.48 2.79
CA ASP A 83 2.50 8.81 2.23
C ASP A 83 2.46 8.80 0.70
N ALA A 84 2.94 7.75 0.03
CA ALA A 84 2.93 7.69 -1.43
C ALA A 84 1.50 7.59 -2.01
N ASN A 85 1.22 8.35 -3.07
CA ASN A 85 -0.03 8.30 -3.83
C ASN A 85 -0.01 7.16 -4.86
N VAL A 86 0.04 5.93 -4.35
CA VAL A 86 0.10 4.71 -5.17
C VAL A 86 -1.30 4.32 -5.61
N PHE A 87 -1.56 4.44 -6.90
CA PHE A 87 -2.76 3.91 -7.55
C PHE A 87 -2.38 2.67 -8.35
N TRP A 88 -2.86 1.51 -7.91
CA TRP A 88 -2.67 0.25 -8.63
C TRP A 88 -3.71 0.14 -9.75
N SER A 89 -3.29 -0.32 -10.92
CA SER A 89 -4.19 -0.53 -12.04
C SER A 89 -5.17 -1.69 -11.76
N ALA A 90 -6.39 -1.56 -12.28
CA ALA A 90 -7.44 -2.57 -12.03
C ALA A 90 -7.06 -3.97 -12.55
N GLY A 91 -6.20 -4.05 -13.56
CA GLY A 91 -5.75 -5.32 -14.14
C GLY A 91 -4.90 -6.17 -13.18
N ILE A 92 -4.24 -5.55 -12.20
CA ILE A 92 -3.41 -6.27 -11.23
C ILE A 92 -3.89 -6.16 -9.78
N TYR A 93 -4.83 -5.25 -9.51
CA TYR A 93 -5.44 -5.07 -8.20
C TYR A 93 -6.97 -5.22 -8.26
N PRO A 94 -7.47 -6.46 -8.48
CA PRO A 94 -8.91 -6.71 -8.65
C PRO A 94 -9.71 -6.52 -7.35
N ARG A 95 -9.06 -6.75 -6.19
CA ARG A 95 -9.68 -6.76 -4.86
C ARG A 95 -9.66 -5.38 -4.20
N GLN A 96 -10.29 -4.41 -4.84
CA GLN A 96 -10.47 -3.05 -4.32
C GLN A 96 -11.92 -2.79 -3.94
N VAL A 97 -12.13 -1.83 -3.05
CA VAL A 97 -13.49 -1.37 -2.72
C VAL A 97 -14.09 -0.78 -3.99
N GLN A 98 -15.33 -1.17 -4.31
CA GLN A 98 -16.05 -0.62 -5.44
C GLN A 98 -17.22 0.22 -4.97
N VAL A 99 -17.39 1.39 -5.58
CA VAL A 99 -18.55 2.24 -5.38
C VAL A 99 -19.19 2.58 -6.73
N GLN A 100 -20.52 2.52 -6.75
CA GLN A 100 -21.32 3.02 -7.84
C GLN A 100 -21.76 4.45 -7.50
N VAL A 101 -21.45 5.36 -8.40
CA VAL A 101 -21.83 6.77 -8.36
C VAL A 101 -23.07 6.95 -9.23
N GLY A 102 -24.12 7.52 -8.65
CA GLY A 102 -25.38 7.80 -9.34
C GLY A 102 -25.97 9.13 -8.91
N PRO A 103 -27.12 9.52 -9.49
CA PRO A 103 -27.74 10.80 -9.20
C PRO A 103 -28.19 10.87 -7.73
N CYS A 104 -28.03 12.05 -7.13
CA CYS A 104 -28.55 12.37 -5.81
C CYS A 104 -29.83 13.19 -5.94
N ALA A 105 -30.90 12.80 -5.23
CA ALA A 105 -32.13 13.56 -5.25
C ALA A 105 -31.95 14.90 -4.49
N PRO A 106 -32.72 15.95 -4.81
CA PRO A 106 -32.69 17.19 -4.05
C PRO A 106 -32.95 16.94 -2.55
N GLY A 107 -32.04 17.42 -1.69
CA GLY A 107 -32.12 17.25 -0.23
C GLY A 107 -31.60 15.90 0.29
N GLU A 108 -31.22 14.97 -0.58
CA GLU A 108 -30.60 13.71 -0.18
C GLU A 108 -29.10 13.93 0.13
N VAL A 109 -28.64 13.32 1.23
CA VAL A 109 -27.25 13.38 1.67
C VAL A 109 -26.54 12.09 1.29
N CYS A 110 -25.29 12.20 0.81
CA CYS A 110 -24.44 11.04 0.62
C CYS A 110 -23.63 10.77 1.89
N ASP A 111 -24.09 9.82 2.72
CA ASP A 111 -23.41 9.46 3.98
C ASP A 111 -21.95 9.03 3.79
N ILE A 112 -21.67 8.30 2.71
CA ILE A 112 -20.29 7.90 2.36
C ILE A 112 -19.43 9.14 2.14
N TYR A 113 -19.93 10.13 1.39
CA TYR A 113 -19.20 11.36 1.09
C TYR A 113 -18.95 12.20 2.36
N GLU A 114 -20.01 12.46 3.14
CA GLU A 114 -19.90 13.26 4.37
C GLU A 114 -18.96 12.61 5.39
N LYS A 115 -19.09 11.30 5.59
CA LYS A 115 -18.21 10.58 6.51
C LYS A 115 -16.77 10.51 5.99
N THR A 116 -16.55 10.32 4.69
CA THR A 116 -15.19 10.25 4.13
C THR A 116 -14.49 11.60 4.18
N THR A 117 -15.17 12.67 3.78
CA THR A 117 -14.59 14.03 3.74
C THR A 117 -14.31 14.63 5.12
N SER A 118 -14.99 14.15 6.17
CA SER A 118 -14.75 14.60 7.54
C SER A 118 -13.53 13.97 8.22
N VAL A 119 -13.05 12.81 7.73
CA VAL A 119 -11.98 12.03 8.41
C VAL A 119 -10.77 11.70 7.53
N CYS A 120 -10.92 11.74 6.20
CA CYS A 120 -9.89 11.30 5.27
C CYS A 120 -9.28 12.48 4.51
N ARG A 121 -7.97 12.38 4.22
CA ARG A 121 -7.40 13.04 3.04
C ARG A 121 -7.73 12.19 1.82
N ILE A 122 -8.20 12.84 0.76
CA ILE A 122 -8.75 12.16 -0.42
C ILE A 122 -7.93 12.56 -1.64
N PHE A 123 -7.43 11.56 -2.38
CA PHE A 123 -6.81 11.79 -3.68
C PHE A 123 -7.72 11.21 -4.76
N HIS A 124 -8.21 12.03 -5.66
CA HIS A 124 -9.05 11.63 -6.76
C HIS A 124 -8.24 11.57 -8.05
N LEU A 125 -8.04 10.37 -8.59
CA LEU A 125 -7.41 10.14 -9.87
C LEU A 125 -8.46 9.96 -10.96
N THR A 126 -8.35 10.75 -12.03
CA THR A 126 -9.02 10.47 -13.31
C THR A 126 -7.94 10.14 -14.34
N ASP A 127 -7.94 8.91 -14.86
CA ASP A 127 -6.96 8.51 -15.88
C ASP A 127 -7.34 8.96 -17.30
N THR A 128 -6.48 8.67 -18.29
CA THR A 128 -6.70 9.07 -19.69
C THR A 128 -7.89 8.37 -20.34
N SER A 129 -8.34 7.23 -19.78
CA SER A 129 -9.55 6.52 -20.18
C SER A 129 -10.82 7.01 -19.48
N GLY A 130 -10.71 8.02 -18.60
CA GLY A 130 -11.83 8.57 -17.83
C GLY A 130 -12.27 7.69 -16.65
N ARG A 131 -11.47 6.69 -16.25
CA ARG A 131 -11.74 5.89 -15.06
C ARG A 131 -11.41 6.71 -13.82
N GLU A 132 -12.28 6.63 -12.82
CA GLU A 132 -12.13 7.36 -11.56
C GLU A 132 -11.75 6.41 -10.41
N LEU A 133 -10.67 6.77 -9.72
CA LEU A 133 -10.15 6.06 -8.56
C LEU A 133 -9.99 7.06 -7.41
N LEU A 134 -10.39 6.67 -6.20
CA LEU A 134 -10.07 7.41 -4.98
C LEU A 134 -8.98 6.67 -4.21
N LEU A 135 -8.02 7.41 -3.67
CA LEU A 135 -7.11 6.93 -2.64
C LEU A 135 -7.42 7.68 -1.35
N LEU A 136 -7.99 6.98 -0.39
CA LEU A 136 -8.40 7.51 0.89
C LEU A 136 -7.30 7.25 1.91
N LYS A 137 -6.88 8.28 2.65
CA LYS A 137 -5.88 8.17 3.72
C LYS A 137 -6.42 8.71 5.02
N GLY A 138 -6.44 7.87 6.05
CA GLY A 138 -6.93 8.23 7.39
C GLY A 138 -6.64 7.11 8.40
N ASN A 139 -6.46 7.45 9.67
CA ASN A 139 -6.30 6.48 10.77
C ASN A 139 -5.22 5.39 10.54
N GLY A 140 -4.09 5.76 9.94
CA GLY A 140 -3.01 4.82 9.62
C GLY A 140 -3.43 3.74 8.61
N CYS A 141 -4.45 4.01 7.79
CA CYS A 141 -4.96 3.14 6.73
C CYS A 141 -4.94 3.90 5.40
N VAL A 142 -4.68 3.16 4.32
CA VAL A 142 -4.81 3.66 2.94
C VAL A 142 -5.68 2.70 2.17
N VAL A 143 -6.75 3.22 1.57
CA VAL A 143 -7.76 2.43 0.85
C VAL A 143 -7.91 3.00 -0.55
N GLN A 144 -7.72 2.15 -1.56
CA GLN A 144 -8.07 2.50 -2.94
C GLN A 144 -9.51 2.05 -3.22
N VAL A 145 -10.28 2.97 -3.80
CA VAL A 145 -11.69 2.78 -4.15
C VAL A 145 -11.87 3.02 -5.64
N ARG A 146 -12.50 2.07 -6.33
CA ARG A 146 -12.90 2.23 -7.72
C ARG A 146 -14.31 2.81 -7.82
N CYS A 147 -14.44 3.88 -8.59
CA CYS A 147 -15.71 4.55 -8.84
C CYS A 147 -16.21 4.19 -10.24
N THR A 148 -17.48 3.81 -10.34
CA THR A 148 -18.16 3.49 -11.61
C THR A 148 -19.50 4.22 -11.69
N GLY A 149 -20.06 4.38 -12.89
CA GLY A 149 -21.31 5.12 -13.10
C GLY A 149 -21.06 6.57 -13.50
N MET A 150 -21.73 7.52 -12.86
CA MET A 150 -21.51 8.95 -13.10
C MET A 150 -20.15 9.41 -12.58
N SER A 151 -19.61 10.48 -13.15
CA SER A 151 -18.37 11.07 -12.64
C SER A 151 -18.60 11.72 -11.26
N LEU A 152 -17.64 11.56 -10.36
CA LEU A 152 -17.59 12.31 -9.09
C LEU A 152 -17.37 13.82 -9.28
N LEU A 153 -16.94 14.22 -10.48
CA LEU A 153 -16.76 15.61 -10.90
C LEU A 153 -17.94 16.11 -11.74
N ALA A 154 -19.06 15.39 -11.77
CA ALA A 154 -20.28 15.84 -12.42
C ALA A 154 -20.77 17.17 -11.81
N MET A 155 -21.46 17.98 -12.62
CA MET A 155 -22.03 19.25 -12.17
C MET A 155 -23.25 19.02 -11.29
N GLU A 156 -24.01 17.95 -11.55
CA GLU A 156 -25.16 17.56 -10.73
C GLU A 156 -24.71 16.87 -9.43
N PRO A 157 -25.47 17.01 -8.32
CA PRO A 157 -25.21 16.26 -7.10
C PRO A 157 -25.23 14.74 -7.35
N VAL A 158 -24.17 14.06 -6.92
CA VAL A 158 -24.03 12.61 -7.00
C VAL A 158 -23.97 11.97 -5.63
N LYS A 159 -24.31 10.68 -5.57
CA LYS A 159 -24.16 9.86 -4.36
C LYS A 159 -23.48 8.54 -4.66
N MET A 160 -22.68 8.10 -3.70
CA MET A 160 -21.95 6.84 -3.72
C MET A 160 -22.74 5.74 -3.02
N ARG A 161 -22.68 4.53 -3.58
CA ARG A 161 -23.15 3.29 -2.95
C ARG A 161 -22.10 2.21 -3.10
N PHE A 162 -21.90 1.37 -2.09
CA PHE A 162 -21.02 0.21 -2.23
C PHE A 162 -21.58 -0.76 -3.28
N LEU A 163 -20.71 -1.19 -4.19
CA LEU A 163 -21.04 -2.17 -5.21
C LEU A 163 -20.43 -3.52 -4.84
N ILE A 164 -21.27 -4.54 -4.77
CA ILE A 164 -20.88 -5.94 -4.54
C ILE A 164 -21.21 -6.71 -5.83
N GLU A 165 -20.24 -6.81 -6.75
CA GLU A 165 -20.41 -7.54 -8.01
C GLU A 165 -20.41 -9.06 -7.79
N GLY A 166 -21.08 -9.86 -8.63
CA GLY A 166 -20.99 -11.33 -8.57
C GLY A 166 -19.60 -11.83 -9.03
N GLY A 167 -19.14 -12.99 -8.52
CA GLY A 167 -17.92 -13.66 -9.04
C GLY A 167 -16.87 -14.05 -7.98
N GLU A 168 -16.66 -13.23 -6.96
CA GLU A 168 -15.88 -13.56 -5.76
C GLU A 168 -16.79 -13.96 -4.59
N SER A 169 -16.26 -14.73 -3.63
CA SER A 169 -17.04 -15.11 -2.44
C SER A 169 -17.52 -13.86 -1.68
N LEU A 170 -18.73 -13.91 -1.14
CA LEU A 170 -19.27 -12.82 -0.32
C LEU A 170 -18.36 -12.51 0.89
N GLU A 171 -17.71 -13.54 1.43
CA GLU A 171 -16.79 -13.45 2.55
C GLU A 171 -15.55 -12.61 2.22
N GLU A 172 -14.92 -12.80 1.06
CA GLU A 172 -13.78 -11.99 0.62
C GLU A 172 -14.15 -10.51 0.49
N LYS A 173 -15.32 -10.21 -0.07
CA LYS A 173 -15.80 -8.83 -0.21
C LYS A 173 -16.10 -8.19 1.13
N TYR A 174 -16.70 -8.95 2.04
CA TYR A 174 -16.91 -8.50 3.40
C TYR A 174 -15.57 -8.18 4.09
N LEU A 175 -14.54 -9.02 3.92
CA LEU A 175 -13.21 -8.76 4.46
C LEU A 175 -12.58 -7.49 3.88
N ILE A 176 -12.72 -7.24 2.58
CA ILE A 176 -12.23 -6.00 1.94
C ILE A 176 -12.93 -4.78 2.55
N LEU A 177 -14.26 -4.81 2.66
CA LEU A 177 -15.03 -3.71 3.25
C LEU A 177 -14.73 -3.52 4.74
N LYS A 178 -14.53 -4.61 5.49
CA LYS A 178 -14.16 -4.60 6.91
C LYS A 178 -12.78 -3.96 7.11
N GLU A 179 -11.79 -4.32 6.30
CA GLU A 179 -10.47 -3.68 6.35
C GLU A 179 -10.55 -2.21 5.93
N ALA A 180 -11.32 -1.88 4.90
CA ALA A 180 -11.53 -0.50 4.47
C ALA A 180 -12.21 0.36 5.56
N HIS A 181 -13.12 -0.23 6.35
CA HIS A 181 -13.81 0.47 7.42
C HIS A 181 -12.87 1.02 8.51
N ARG A 182 -11.66 0.44 8.66
CA ARG A 182 -10.65 0.92 9.61
C ARG A 182 -10.24 2.38 9.36
N ILE A 183 -10.42 2.87 8.14
CA ILE A 183 -10.19 4.28 7.81
C ILE A 183 -11.09 5.24 8.61
N TYR A 184 -12.24 4.77 9.08
CA TYR A 184 -13.20 5.53 9.88
C TYR A 184 -13.05 5.35 11.40
N GLY A 185 -11.98 4.70 11.85
CA GLY A 185 -11.71 4.55 13.29
C GLY A 185 -11.66 5.90 14.02
N ASP A 186 -11.80 5.86 15.34
CA ASP A 186 -11.82 7.06 16.18
C ASP A 186 -10.45 7.74 16.34
N GLY A 187 -9.37 7.11 15.84
CA GLY A 187 -7.99 7.59 15.98
C GLY A 187 -7.53 7.68 17.44
N SER A 188 -8.41 7.32 18.39
CA SER A 188 -8.20 7.38 19.82
C SER A 188 -7.77 6.00 20.31
N ILE A 189 -6.47 5.78 20.19
CA ILE A 189 -5.57 5.05 21.07
C ILE A 189 -4.31 4.93 20.22
N GLN A 190 -3.16 5.38 20.74
CA GLN A 190 -1.87 4.94 20.21
C GLN A 190 -1.82 3.43 20.40
N GLU A 191 -2.39 2.69 19.44
CA GLU A 191 -2.42 1.24 19.50
C GLU A 191 -0.95 0.80 19.56
N PRO A 192 -0.59 -0.02 20.55
CA PRO A 192 0.75 -0.56 20.60
C PRO A 192 1.01 -1.29 19.29
N VAL A 193 2.24 -1.18 18.79
CA VAL A 193 2.67 -1.85 17.57
C VAL A 193 2.37 -3.35 17.70
N ASN A 194 1.39 -3.84 16.95
CA ASN A 194 0.94 -5.23 17.03
C ASN A 194 1.12 -5.90 15.67
N TRP A 195 2.24 -6.60 15.52
CA TRP A 195 2.56 -7.27 14.29
C TRP A 195 1.82 -8.61 14.16
N SER A 196 1.01 -8.75 13.11
CA SER A 196 0.59 -10.10 12.69
C SER A 196 1.81 -10.92 12.24
N ARG A 197 1.70 -12.25 12.31
CA ARG A 197 2.75 -13.16 11.81
C ARG A 197 3.10 -12.88 10.34
N GLY A 198 2.09 -12.60 9.51
CA GLY A 198 2.29 -12.25 8.11
C GLY A 198 3.05 -10.94 7.93
N ALA A 199 2.69 -9.91 8.70
CA ALA A 199 3.37 -8.63 8.66
C ALA A 199 4.82 -8.72 9.17
N LEU A 200 5.12 -9.53 10.19
CA LEU A 200 6.51 -9.80 10.62
C LEU A 200 7.35 -10.43 9.51
N ILE A 201 6.78 -11.39 8.77
CA ILE A 201 7.48 -12.05 7.66
C ILE A 201 7.83 -11.02 6.57
N LEU A 202 6.88 -10.15 6.21
CA LEU A 202 7.11 -9.09 5.22
C LEU A 202 8.12 -8.06 5.72
N ARG A 203 8.02 -7.64 6.98
CA ARG A 203 9.00 -6.74 7.62
C ARG A 203 10.40 -7.34 7.57
N ASN A 204 10.57 -8.58 8.02
CA ASN A 204 11.88 -9.24 8.05
C ASN A 204 12.44 -9.42 6.63
N ALA A 205 11.60 -9.71 5.63
CA ALA A 205 12.02 -9.76 4.24
C ALA A 205 12.49 -8.40 3.72
N LEU A 206 11.78 -7.32 4.05
CA LEU A 206 12.15 -5.95 3.68
C LEU A 206 13.46 -5.51 4.34
N VAL A 207 13.61 -5.75 5.65
CA VAL A 207 14.85 -5.49 6.40
C VAL A 207 16.02 -6.27 5.81
N ALA A 208 15.83 -7.57 5.53
CA ALA A 208 16.88 -8.41 4.97
C ALA A 208 17.29 -7.98 3.56
N TYR A 209 16.35 -7.49 2.75
CA TYR A 209 16.66 -6.87 1.46
C TYR A 209 17.48 -5.59 1.63
N ASP A 210 17.05 -4.66 2.50
CA ASP A 210 17.75 -3.40 2.73
C ASP A 210 19.18 -3.62 3.25
N CYS A 211 19.36 -4.58 4.16
CA CYS A 211 20.68 -5.02 4.62
C CYS A 211 21.54 -5.59 3.47
N HIS A 212 20.95 -6.46 2.64
CA HIS A 212 21.65 -7.05 1.50
C HIS A 212 22.08 -5.99 0.47
N ALA A 213 21.19 -5.07 0.12
CA ALA A 213 21.48 -3.95 -0.78
C ALA A 213 22.58 -3.03 -0.22
N ALA A 214 22.69 -2.91 1.10
CA ALA A 214 23.77 -2.20 1.79
C ALA A 214 25.07 -3.01 1.94
N GLY A 215 25.14 -4.25 1.44
CA GLY A 215 26.32 -5.13 1.53
C GLY A 215 26.52 -5.79 2.90
N LEU A 216 25.51 -5.77 3.78
CA LEU A 216 25.58 -6.36 5.11
C LEU A 216 25.46 -7.89 5.06
N SER A 217 26.11 -8.57 6.01
CA SER A 217 26.08 -10.02 6.11
C SER A 217 24.77 -10.54 6.73
N LEU A 218 24.49 -11.84 6.60
CA LEU A 218 23.35 -12.46 7.30
C LEU A 218 23.43 -12.29 8.83
N ARG A 219 24.65 -12.21 9.40
CA ARG A 219 24.84 -11.95 10.83
C ARG A 219 24.44 -10.52 11.19
N ASP A 220 24.84 -9.56 10.37
CA ASP A 220 24.48 -8.15 10.58
C ASP A 220 22.96 -7.97 10.45
N THR A 221 22.32 -8.63 9.49
CA THR A 221 20.85 -8.67 9.38
C THR A 221 20.20 -9.26 10.64
N ALA A 222 20.73 -10.36 11.17
CA ALA A 222 20.26 -10.93 12.44
C ALA A 222 20.45 -9.94 13.60
N ALA A 223 21.58 -9.23 13.65
CA ALA A 223 21.84 -8.24 14.69
C ALA A 223 20.88 -7.05 14.61
N VAL A 224 20.50 -6.63 13.40
CA VAL A 224 19.46 -5.60 13.19
C VAL A 224 18.11 -6.08 13.72
N ILE A 225 17.70 -7.32 13.40
CA ILE A 225 16.35 -7.83 13.73
C ILE A 225 16.23 -8.25 15.20
N TYR A 226 17.26 -8.90 15.75
CA TYR A 226 17.21 -9.59 17.05
C TYR A 226 18.14 -8.99 18.10
N GLY A 227 18.95 -8.00 17.74
CA GLY A 227 20.00 -7.46 18.59
C GLY A 227 21.32 -8.22 18.42
N LYS A 228 22.42 -7.50 18.67
CA LYS A 228 23.79 -7.99 18.45
C LYS A 228 24.11 -9.24 19.28
N ASP A 229 23.82 -9.21 20.58
CA ASP A 229 24.19 -10.31 21.50
C ASP A 229 23.57 -11.64 21.07
N ARG A 230 22.29 -11.62 20.69
CA ARG A 230 21.56 -12.81 20.23
C ARG A 230 22.05 -13.30 18.87
N ALA A 231 22.44 -12.40 17.98
CA ALA A 231 23.04 -12.77 16.70
C ALA A 231 24.43 -13.40 16.91
N ASP A 232 25.23 -12.87 17.83
CA ASP A 232 26.57 -13.37 18.13
C ASP A 232 26.54 -14.77 18.73
N GLU A 233 25.64 -15.00 19.69
CA GLU A 233 25.40 -16.32 20.26
C GLU A 233 24.97 -17.34 19.19
N ALA A 234 24.02 -16.96 18.32
CA ALA A 234 23.54 -17.83 17.25
C ALA A 234 24.62 -18.15 16.20
N TRP A 235 25.58 -17.25 15.98
CA TRP A 235 26.68 -17.49 15.04
C TRP A 235 27.78 -18.38 15.61
N ALA A 236 28.08 -18.23 16.90
CA ALA A 236 29.04 -19.06 17.64
C ALA A 236 28.53 -20.50 17.86
N GLY A 237 27.21 -20.68 17.99
CA GLY A 237 26.60 -21.99 18.19
C GLY A 237 26.56 -22.89 16.93
N PRO A 238 26.33 -24.21 17.10
CA PRO A 238 26.26 -25.18 16.01
C PRO A 238 24.94 -25.09 15.21
N SER A 239 23.93 -24.40 15.74
CA SER A 239 22.61 -24.29 15.12
C SER A 239 22.66 -23.50 13.80
N ARG A 240 21.92 -23.98 12.80
CA ARG A 240 21.72 -23.29 11.52
C ARG A 240 20.39 -22.54 11.44
N SER A 241 19.54 -22.65 12.46
CA SER A 241 18.15 -22.15 12.41
C SER A 241 18.06 -20.66 12.04
N MET A 242 18.75 -19.79 12.78
CA MET A 242 18.76 -18.34 12.52
C MET A 242 19.47 -17.99 11.21
N LYS A 243 20.55 -18.70 10.88
CA LYS A 243 21.28 -18.52 9.62
C LYS A 243 20.38 -18.81 8.41
N ASP A 244 19.61 -19.90 8.48
CA ASP A 244 18.65 -20.29 7.45
C ASP A 244 17.43 -19.36 7.43
N GLU A 245 16.98 -18.86 8.58
CA GLU A 245 15.92 -17.86 8.66
C GLU A 245 16.32 -16.56 7.96
N MET A 246 17.51 -16.02 8.23
CA MET A 246 18.01 -14.81 7.57
C MET A 246 18.19 -15.03 6.07
N ARG A 247 18.64 -16.23 5.65
CA ARG A 247 18.72 -16.57 4.23
C ARG A 247 17.34 -16.54 3.57
N ARG A 248 16.34 -17.19 4.16
CA ARG A 248 14.96 -17.18 3.66
C ARG A 248 14.37 -15.78 3.62
N ALA A 249 14.60 -14.96 4.65
CA ALA A 249 14.12 -13.58 4.69
C ALA A 249 14.73 -12.74 3.56
N ARG A 250 16.05 -12.84 3.34
CA ARG A 250 16.75 -12.17 2.24
C ARG A 250 16.21 -12.62 0.88
N ASP A 251 16.16 -13.93 0.65
CA ASP A 251 15.74 -14.48 -0.65
C ASP A 251 14.28 -14.08 -0.95
N ARG A 252 13.41 -14.08 0.07
CA ARG A 252 12.04 -13.56 -0.05
C ARG A 252 11.99 -12.06 -0.34
N GLY A 253 12.86 -11.28 0.28
CA GLY A 253 12.98 -9.83 0.01
C GLY A 253 13.39 -9.56 -1.44
N ILE A 254 14.41 -10.27 -1.94
CA ILE A 254 14.86 -10.18 -3.33
C ILE A 254 13.74 -10.55 -4.29
N GLU A 255 13.02 -11.65 -4.04
CA GLU A 255 11.88 -12.08 -4.86
C GLU A 255 10.76 -11.02 -4.91
N LEU A 256 10.39 -10.46 -3.76
CA LEU A 256 9.34 -9.45 -3.66
C LEU A 256 9.72 -8.16 -4.40
N VAL A 257 10.95 -7.68 -4.22
CA VAL A 257 11.47 -6.51 -4.93
C VAL A 257 11.58 -6.79 -6.44
N GLY A 258 12.02 -7.98 -6.82
CA GLY A 258 12.16 -8.44 -8.21
C GLY A 258 10.85 -8.70 -8.97
N GLY A 259 9.70 -8.31 -8.41
CA GLY A 259 8.39 -8.40 -9.07
C GLY A 259 7.36 -9.23 -8.33
N GLY A 260 7.77 -10.03 -7.33
CA GLY A 260 6.89 -10.85 -6.50
C GLY A 260 5.91 -10.03 -5.63
N TYR A 261 6.11 -8.71 -5.50
CA TYR A 261 5.15 -7.81 -4.86
C TYR A 261 3.75 -7.89 -5.48
N ARG A 262 3.63 -8.26 -6.76
CA ARG A 262 2.35 -8.38 -7.47
C ARG A 262 1.43 -9.43 -6.82
N ASP A 263 2.00 -10.49 -6.24
CA ASP A 263 1.22 -11.51 -5.52
C ASP A 263 0.51 -10.93 -4.30
N LEU A 264 1.07 -9.90 -3.67
CA LEU A 264 0.44 -9.22 -2.53
C LEU A 264 -0.83 -8.46 -2.94
N LEU A 265 -0.92 -8.03 -4.20
CA LEU A 265 -2.09 -7.33 -4.76
C LEU A 265 -3.22 -8.29 -5.09
N VAL A 266 -2.87 -9.52 -5.47
CA VAL A 266 -3.85 -10.53 -5.87
C VAL A 266 -4.27 -11.38 -4.67
N GLN A 267 -3.52 -11.57 -3.60
CA GLN A 267 -3.95 -12.47 -2.51
C GLN A 267 -5.05 -11.91 -1.59
N SER A 268 -6.12 -12.70 -1.33
CA SER A 268 -7.22 -12.38 -0.38
C SER A 268 -6.74 -12.31 1.07
N PRO A 269 -7.12 -11.29 1.88
CA PRO A 269 -6.79 -11.21 3.30
C PRO A 269 -7.07 -12.55 3.98
N LYS A 270 -6.06 -13.16 4.61
CA LYS A 270 -6.28 -14.41 5.34
C LYS A 270 -7.00 -14.06 6.63
N ILE A 271 -8.06 -14.80 6.96
CA ILE A 271 -8.66 -14.75 8.28
C ILE A 271 -7.55 -15.07 9.27
N SER A 272 -7.23 -14.12 10.15
CA SER A 272 -6.42 -14.46 11.32
C SER A 272 -7.30 -15.32 12.19
N GLN A 273 -7.03 -16.62 12.24
CA GLN A 273 -7.50 -17.44 13.35
C GLN A 273 -6.89 -16.80 14.60
N ALA A 274 -7.73 -16.22 15.46
CA ALA A 274 -7.32 -15.81 16.78
C ALA A 274 -6.71 -17.04 17.46
N ALA A 275 -5.49 -16.91 17.97
CA ALA A 275 -4.88 -17.89 18.84
C ALA A 275 -5.64 -17.93 20.17
#